data_AF-A0A7S2ZJV1-F1
#
_entry.id   AF-A0A7S2ZJV1-F1
#
_cell.length_a   1.000
_cell.length_b   1.000
_cell.length_c   1.000
_cell.angle_alpha   90.00
_cell.angle_beta   90.00
_cell.angle_gamma   90.00
#
_symmetry.space_group_name_H-M   'P 1'
#
loop_
_entity.id
_entity.type
_entity.pdbx_description
1 polymer ?
#
loop_
_entity_poly.entity_id
_entity_poly.type
_entity_poly.pdbx_seq_one_letter_code
_entity_poly.pdbx_strand_id
1 'polypeptide(L)'
;MRRILLLVAVLAVATWAEKEDSAESVSPVPFVEPKIPDDAILVETFQGKNLSDSGWVASKNEKYHGEFTIASGETASIPDDTGLFVPAKANHYAISRKIEPLDLEMHDLVIQYQFRYDDYPTCGGAYMKLFASPFEKLAELDNSVPYSIMFGPDRCGADAKVHFIFQHKNEKSGKLVEHHMKDPPSPASDKSTHLYTLAVFKNMTFAVYVDNQKERGGSLFEEFEPPLQAPEQILDPNDTKPADWVDKKKIKDPNATKPDDWDEDEPQLIEDPEAKKPDDWLDDEPLLIPDPQSTKPDDWDEKEDGEWVAEDIDNPKCENRGCGEWVHPMIDNPKFKGKWKAPMIDNPDYKGKWVQKTIPNPDYYKVDKAHLLPISAVGFEIWTMDAGYTFDNVLISESLDVAKAFAAETYDRVREAEKEREDRDIEEMAKKENFYDDEEGVDIEGAGDEATFEESDEDKEIYGSEFDDEELPDDEDDYSEDDYDYEGEGAEEPLNDDYDEDEEYEDAEYEDEEY
;
A
#
# COMPACT_ATOMS: atom_id res chain seq x y z
N MET A 1 67.06 30.26 53.82
CA MET A 1 67.94 30.87 52.79
C MET A 1 67.12 31.07 51.53
N ARG A 2 67.34 32.21 50.86
CA ARG A 2 66.90 32.59 49.50
C ARG A 2 65.41 32.83 49.24
N ARG A 3 65.12 34.14 49.19
CA ARG A 3 64.06 34.81 48.43
C ARG A 3 64.11 34.42 46.95
N ILE A 4 62.96 34.22 46.32
CA ILE A 4 62.73 34.48 44.89
C ILE A 4 61.33 35.11 44.77
N LEU A 5 61.32 36.35 44.26
CA LEU A 5 60.16 37.08 43.73
C LEU A 5 59.64 36.38 42.48
N LEU A 6 58.35 36.54 42.16
CA LEU A 6 57.81 36.95 40.86
C LEU A 6 56.29 36.75 40.95
N LEU A 7 55.40 37.74 40.88
CA LEU A 7 55.11 38.80 39.90
C LEU A 7 53.66 38.55 39.47
N VAL A 8 52.84 39.55 39.73
CA VAL A 8 51.40 39.62 39.47
C VAL A 8 51.17 39.58 37.96
N ALA A 9 50.27 38.71 37.52
CA ALA A 9 49.61 38.81 36.22
C ALA A 9 48.10 38.71 36.46
N VAL A 10 47.43 39.86 36.45
CA VAL A 10 45.98 39.98 36.34
C VAL A 10 45.70 40.01 34.84
N LEU A 11 45.05 38.99 34.32
CA LEU A 11 44.45 38.99 32.99
C LEU A 11 42.95 38.82 33.18
N ALA A 12 42.23 39.88 32.83
CA ALA A 12 40.79 39.97 32.89
C ALA A 12 40.19 38.99 31.86
N VAL A 13 39.41 38.04 32.34
CA VAL A 13 38.49 37.26 31.49
C VAL A 13 37.19 38.02 31.47
N ALA A 14 36.86 38.60 30.32
CA ALA A 14 35.54 39.16 30.06
C ALA A 14 34.55 38.00 30.02
N THR A 15 33.64 37.95 31.00
CA THR A 15 32.49 37.06 30.98
C THR A 15 31.50 37.57 29.94
N TRP A 16 31.44 36.91 28.78
CA TRP A 16 30.24 36.94 27.95
C TRP A 16 29.15 36.20 28.74
N ALA A 17 28.11 36.93 29.13
CA ALA A 17 26.89 36.31 29.60
C ALA A 17 26.15 35.83 28.35
N GLU A 18 26.21 34.52 28.08
CA GLU A 18 25.23 33.87 27.22
C GLU A 18 23.86 34.09 27.86
N LYS A 19 23.04 34.86 27.15
CA LYS A 19 21.63 35.00 27.45
C LYS A 19 21.02 33.69 26.97
N GLU A 20 20.87 32.72 27.87
CA GLU A 20 20.01 31.57 27.64
C GLU A 20 18.61 32.12 27.38
N ASP A 21 18.18 32.12 26.12
CA ASP A 21 16.76 32.17 25.79
C ASP A 21 16.15 30.92 26.39
N SER A 22 15.53 31.08 27.57
CA SER A 22 14.68 30.05 28.12
C SER A 22 13.46 29.96 27.23
N ALA A 23 13.49 29.02 26.27
CA ALA A 23 12.26 28.49 25.69
C ALA A 23 11.36 28.10 26.88
N GLU A 24 10.20 28.74 27.00
CA GLU A 24 9.19 28.34 27.97
C GLU A 24 8.86 26.87 27.72
N SER A 25 9.38 25.98 28.56
CA SER A 25 9.08 24.55 28.48
C SER A 25 7.61 24.38 28.85
N VAL A 26 6.74 24.30 27.85
CA VAL A 26 5.32 23.99 28.04
C VAL A 26 5.24 22.62 28.71
N SER A 27 4.59 22.57 29.87
CA SER A 27 4.38 21.32 30.60
C SER A 27 3.51 20.37 29.77
N PRO A 28 3.87 19.08 29.65
CA PRO A 28 3.07 18.10 28.91
C PRO A 28 1.66 18.01 29.47
N VAL A 29 0.68 17.72 28.60
CA VAL A 29 -0.70 17.46 29.02
C VAL A 29 -0.69 16.29 30.02
N PRO A 30 -1.22 16.46 31.24
CA PRO A 30 -1.14 15.42 32.26
C PRO A 30 -2.09 14.26 31.94
N PHE A 31 -1.62 13.04 32.18
CA PHE A 31 -2.48 11.85 32.11
C PHE A 31 -3.56 11.89 33.19
N VAL A 32 -4.75 11.42 32.84
CA VAL A 32 -5.88 11.28 33.76
C VAL A 32 -6.47 9.90 33.55
N GLU A 33 -6.52 9.11 34.61
CA GLU A 33 -7.12 7.77 34.56
C GLU A 33 -8.58 7.85 34.07
N PRO A 34 -8.95 7.12 33.01
CA PRO A 34 -10.30 7.15 32.48
C PRO A 34 -11.26 6.44 33.42
N LYS A 35 -12.52 6.90 33.43
CA LYS A 35 -13.57 6.22 34.17
C LYS A 35 -13.97 4.92 33.46
N ILE A 36 -13.70 3.80 34.11
CA ILE A 36 -14.05 2.47 33.60
C ILE A 36 -15.58 2.27 33.63
N PRO A 37 -16.23 1.91 32.50
CA PRO A 37 -17.64 1.57 32.48
C PRO A 37 -17.95 0.27 33.23
N ASP A 38 -18.96 0.27 34.10
CA ASP A 38 -19.36 -0.91 34.88
C ASP A 38 -19.97 -2.03 34.01
N ASP A 39 -20.60 -1.66 32.90
CA ASP A 39 -21.32 -2.59 31.99
C ASP A 39 -20.43 -3.11 30.84
N ALA A 40 -19.12 -2.87 30.88
CA ALA A 40 -18.18 -3.39 29.90
C ALA A 40 -17.78 -4.84 30.22
N ILE A 41 -17.67 -5.68 29.19
CA ILE A 41 -17.22 -7.07 29.31
C ILE A 41 -15.71 -7.11 29.58
N LEU A 42 -14.97 -6.24 28.88
CA LEU A 42 -13.53 -6.07 29.05
C LEU A 42 -13.18 -4.59 28.89
N VAL A 43 -12.34 -4.08 29.79
CA VAL A 43 -11.62 -2.82 29.61
C VAL A 43 -10.15 -3.07 29.96
N GLU A 44 -9.27 -2.63 29.09
CA GLU A 44 -7.82 -2.65 29.29
C GLU A 44 -7.22 -1.33 28.83
N THR A 45 -6.55 -0.65 29.74
CA THR A 45 -5.89 0.64 29.53
C THR A 45 -4.37 0.55 29.65
N PHE A 46 -3.82 -0.64 29.94
CA PHE A 46 -2.39 -0.91 30.06
C PHE A 46 -1.58 -0.02 31.00
N GLN A 47 -2.22 0.73 31.90
CA GLN A 47 -1.56 1.61 32.90
C GLN A 47 -0.84 0.84 34.04
N GLY A 48 -0.81 -0.49 33.96
CA GLY A 48 -0.13 -1.35 34.91
C GLY A 48 1.39 -1.33 34.72
N LYS A 49 2.16 -1.64 35.78
CA LYS A 49 3.63 -1.68 35.67
C LYS A 49 4.15 -2.86 34.85
N ASN A 50 3.46 -3.99 34.90
CA ASN A 50 3.86 -5.19 34.18
C ASN A 50 2.67 -5.77 33.41
N LEU A 51 2.94 -6.21 32.19
CA LEU A 51 1.95 -6.89 31.36
C LEU A 51 1.42 -8.18 32.01
N SER A 52 2.23 -8.86 32.82
CA SER A 52 1.80 -10.05 33.57
C SER A 52 0.64 -9.81 34.54
N ASP A 53 0.48 -8.57 35.00
CA ASP A 53 -0.53 -8.21 36.00
C ASP A 53 -1.90 -7.87 35.35
N SER A 54 -1.92 -7.71 34.02
CA SER A 54 -3.11 -7.34 33.22
C SER A 54 -4.00 -8.54 32.84
N GLY A 55 -3.54 -9.77 33.09
CA GLY A 55 -4.25 -11.00 32.70
C GLY A 55 -4.08 -11.38 31.22
N TRP A 56 -3.32 -10.61 30.46
CA TRP A 56 -2.89 -10.98 29.12
C TRP A 56 -1.75 -12.01 29.16
N VAL A 57 -1.83 -13.00 28.27
CA VAL A 57 -0.93 -14.15 28.22
C VAL A 57 -0.32 -14.21 26.83
N ALA A 58 1.01 -14.03 26.76
CA ALA A 58 1.76 -14.20 25.54
C ALA A 58 1.81 -15.67 25.10
N SER A 59 1.81 -15.91 23.79
CA SER A 59 2.02 -17.24 23.24
C SER A 59 3.42 -17.76 23.58
N LYS A 60 3.53 -19.07 23.76
CA LYS A 60 4.80 -19.80 23.90
C LYS A 60 5.17 -20.56 22.63
N ASN A 61 4.37 -20.43 21.57
CA ASN A 61 4.67 -21.05 20.28
C ASN A 61 5.91 -20.37 19.68
N GLU A 62 6.84 -21.19 19.18
CA GLU A 62 8.14 -20.74 18.69
C GLU A 62 8.04 -19.74 17.55
N LYS A 63 6.94 -19.72 16.77
CA LYS A 63 6.76 -18.74 15.70
C LYS A 63 6.72 -17.29 16.21
N TYR A 64 6.22 -17.06 17.44
CA TYR A 64 5.97 -15.72 17.98
C TYR A 64 7.10 -15.27 18.89
N HIS A 65 8.23 -14.88 18.29
CA HIS A 65 9.40 -14.39 19.01
C HIS A 65 9.27 -12.96 19.55
N GLY A 66 8.29 -12.20 19.05
CA GLY A 66 8.04 -10.82 19.46
C GLY A 66 7.48 -10.73 20.87
N GLU A 67 8.11 -9.95 21.73
CA GLU A 67 7.65 -9.68 23.09
C GLU A 67 6.96 -8.31 23.17
N PHE A 68 5.69 -8.31 23.53
CA PHE A 68 4.98 -7.07 23.86
C PHE A 68 5.50 -6.49 25.18
N THR A 69 5.58 -5.17 25.27
CA THR A 69 5.91 -4.44 26.50
C THR A 69 4.82 -3.41 26.82
N ILE A 70 4.91 -2.77 27.99
CA ILE A 70 4.06 -1.62 28.32
C ILE A 70 4.90 -0.36 28.14
N ALA A 71 4.50 0.51 27.21
CA ALA A 71 5.14 1.79 26.94
C ALA A 71 4.20 2.72 26.19
N SER A 72 4.43 4.01 26.29
CA SER A 72 3.67 5.03 25.54
C SER A 72 4.12 5.07 24.06
N GLY A 73 5.41 4.86 23.78
CA GLY A 73 5.99 5.10 22.47
C GLY A 73 6.58 6.51 22.34
N GLU A 74 7.36 6.74 21.29
CA GLU A 74 8.12 7.99 21.09
C GLU A 74 7.21 9.17 20.73
N THR A 75 6.11 8.90 20.02
CA THR A 75 5.19 9.91 19.50
C THR A 75 3.99 10.20 20.42
N ALA A 76 4.04 9.77 21.67
CA ALA A 76 2.95 9.97 22.61
C ALA A 76 2.77 11.46 22.97
N SER A 77 1.56 12.01 22.76
CA SER A 77 1.21 13.37 23.21
C SER A 77 0.99 13.48 24.72
N ILE A 78 0.63 12.36 25.34
CA ILE A 78 0.50 12.22 26.79
C ILE A 78 1.54 11.18 27.23
N PRO A 79 2.73 11.59 27.69
CA PRO A 79 3.85 10.67 27.93
C PRO A 79 3.56 9.59 28.99
N ASP A 80 2.71 9.91 29.98
CA ASP A 80 2.33 8.97 31.03
C ASP A 80 1.19 8.03 30.61
N ASP A 81 0.64 8.19 29.39
CA ASP A 81 -0.39 7.30 28.84
C ASP A 81 0.25 6.11 28.13
N THR A 82 0.32 4.97 28.84
CA THR A 82 1.01 3.77 28.35
C THR A 82 0.07 2.79 27.66
N GLY A 83 0.54 2.14 26.59
CA GLY A 83 -0.19 1.09 25.90
C GLY A 83 0.59 -0.23 25.80
N LEU A 84 -0.03 -1.22 25.15
CA LEU A 84 0.62 -2.44 24.70
C LEU A 84 1.51 -2.13 23.49
N PHE A 85 2.83 -2.16 23.71
CA PHE A 85 3.84 -1.70 22.78
C PHE A 85 4.55 -2.85 22.05
N VAL A 86 4.87 -2.61 20.78
CA VAL A 86 5.62 -3.52 19.90
C VAL A 86 7.02 -2.95 19.66
N PRO A 87 8.06 -3.45 20.36
CA PRO A 87 9.37 -2.82 20.35
C PRO A 87 10.28 -3.23 19.18
N ALA A 88 10.03 -4.37 18.53
CA ALA A 88 10.96 -4.95 17.57
C ALA A 88 10.36 -5.13 16.17
N LYS A 89 11.14 -4.76 15.16
CA LYS A 89 10.85 -4.91 13.73
C LYS A 89 10.85 -6.37 13.29
N ALA A 90 10.20 -6.67 12.16
CA ALA A 90 10.24 -7.97 11.47
C ALA A 90 9.96 -9.18 12.40
N ASN A 91 8.91 -9.09 13.21
CA ASN A 91 8.56 -10.10 14.20
C ASN A 91 7.10 -10.52 14.14
N HIS A 92 6.83 -11.74 14.59
CA HIS A 92 5.49 -12.22 14.88
C HIS A 92 5.21 -12.08 16.37
N TYR A 93 4.04 -11.55 16.70
CA TYR A 93 3.59 -11.28 18.06
C TYR A 93 2.26 -11.98 18.30
N ALA A 94 2.10 -12.59 19.47
CA ALA A 94 0.85 -13.23 19.85
C ALA A 94 0.59 -13.08 21.36
N ILE A 95 -0.54 -12.47 21.71
CA ILE A 95 -0.99 -12.29 23.09
C ILE A 95 -2.51 -12.36 23.15
N SER A 96 -3.05 -12.97 24.20
CA SER A 96 -4.50 -13.08 24.38
C SER A 96 -4.94 -12.98 25.84
N ARG A 97 -6.20 -12.63 26.04
CA ARG A 97 -6.85 -12.52 27.35
C ARG A 97 -8.23 -13.16 27.30
N LYS A 98 -8.59 -13.90 28.35
CA LYS A 98 -9.93 -14.48 28.51
C LYS A 98 -10.96 -13.39 28.78
N ILE A 99 -12.15 -13.58 28.24
CA ILE A 99 -13.35 -12.79 28.54
C ILE A 99 -14.46 -13.71 28.99
N GLU A 100 -15.54 -13.14 29.55
CA GLU A 100 -16.76 -13.91 29.76
C GLU A 100 -17.29 -14.40 28.40
N PRO A 101 -17.68 -15.68 28.28
CA PRO A 101 -18.11 -16.21 26.98
C PRO A 101 -19.29 -15.45 26.41
N LEU A 102 -19.15 -14.99 25.16
CA LEU A 102 -20.15 -14.21 24.45
C LEU A 102 -20.73 -14.99 23.26
N ASP A 103 -22.02 -14.87 23.06
CA ASP A 103 -22.72 -15.43 21.90
C ASP A 103 -23.50 -14.32 21.18
N LEU A 104 -23.14 -14.10 19.91
CA LEU A 104 -23.73 -13.06 19.05
C LEU A 104 -25.17 -13.39 18.62
N GLU A 105 -25.65 -14.60 18.89
CA GLU A 105 -27.07 -14.91 18.75
C GLU A 105 -27.93 -14.23 19.82
N MET A 106 -27.34 -13.90 20.97
CA MET A 106 -28.05 -13.35 22.13
C MET A 106 -27.70 -11.89 22.42
N HIS A 107 -26.49 -11.47 22.06
CA HIS A 107 -25.92 -10.19 22.45
C HIS A 107 -25.48 -9.37 21.23
N ASP A 108 -25.60 -8.06 21.35
CA ASP A 108 -24.87 -7.15 20.47
C ASP A 108 -23.39 -7.14 20.93
N LEU A 109 -22.46 -6.85 20.02
CA LEU A 109 -21.04 -6.78 20.31
C LEU A 109 -20.46 -5.48 19.78
N VAL A 110 -19.75 -4.78 20.65
CA VAL A 110 -18.95 -3.63 20.32
C VAL A 110 -17.52 -3.91 20.74
N ILE A 111 -16.62 -3.81 19.77
CA ILE A 111 -15.17 -3.90 19.93
C ILE A 111 -14.61 -2.52 19.66
N GLN A 112 -13.77 -2.00 20.54
CA GLN A 112 -13.13 -0.71 20.36
C GLN A 112 -11.71 -0.75 20.91
N TYR A 113 -10.77 -0.15 20.19
CA TYR A 113 -9.42 0.08 20.70
C TYR A 113 -8.75 1.23 19.95
N GLN A 114 -7.74 1.80 20.59
CA GLN A 114 -6.89 2.83 20.02
C GLN A 114 -5.61 2.21 19.50
N PHE A 115 -5.08 2.83 18.45
CA PHE A 115 -3.87 2.37 17.82
C PHE A 115 -3.06 3.56 17.26
N ARG A 116 -1.75 3.52 17.46
CA ARG A 116 -0.80 4.52 16.97
C ARG A 116 0.48 3.86 16.43
N TYR A 117 1.07 4.51 15.44
CA TYR A 117 2.43 4.25 14.98
C TYR A 117 3.41 5.34 15.44
N ASP A 118 4.60 4.97 15.90
CA ASP A 118 5.70 5.93 16.11
C ASP A 118 6.34 6.40 14.79
N ASP A 119 6.26 5.58 13.74
CA ASP A 119 6.76 5.91 12.42
C ASP A 119 5.83 5.41 11.31
N TYR A 120 6.01 5.92 10.09
CA TYR A 120 5.14 5.56 8.98
C TYR A 120 5.15 4.04 8.72
N PRO A 121 4.00 3.36 8.77
CA PRO A 121 3.93 1.91 8.60
C PRO A 121 4.25 1.51 7.16
N THR A 122 5.12 0.50 7.02
CA THR A 122 5.50 -0.09 5.74
C THR A 122 4.70 -1.35 5.46
N CYS A 123 4.75 -2.33 6.36
CA CYS A 123 4.01 -3.57 6.24
C CYS A 123 3.83 -4.25 7.60
N GLY A 124 2.59 -4.37 8.07
CA GLY A 124 2.23 -5.05 9.29
C GLY A 124 0.75 -4.97 9.63
N GLY A 125 0.28 -5.99 10.34
CA GLY A 125 -1.08 -6.05 10.86
C GLY A 125 -1.18 -5.37 12.24
N ALA A 126 -2.31 -4.72 12.48
CA ALA A 126 -2.66 -4.13 13.77
C ALA A 126 -4.14 -4.42 14.12
N TYR A 127 -4.59 -5.61 13.74
CA TYR A 127 -5.94 -6.11 14.01
C TYR A 127 -6.01 -6.94 15.29
N MET A 128 -7.20 -6.98 15.88
CA MET A 128 -7.53 -7.85 17.00
C MET A 128 -8.36 -9.05 16.51
N LYS A 129 -8.10 -10.22 17.10
CA LYS A 129 -8.90 -11.44 16.91
C LYS A 129 -9.72 -11.74 18.16
N LEU A 130 -10.95 -12.18 17.95
CA LEU A 130 -11.85 -12.68 18.99
C LEU A 130 -11.94 -14.19 18.84
N PHE A 131 -11.31 -14.92 19.74
CA PHE A 131 -11.11 -16.37 19.64
C PHE A 131 -12.35 -17.15 20.05
N ALA A 132 -12.62 -18.22 19.29
CA ALA A 132 -13.78 -19.08 19.48
C ALA A 132 -13.71 -19.83 20.81
N SER A 133 -14.89 -20.12 21.37
CA SER A 133 -15.06 -20.89 22.60
C SER A 133 -15.15 -22.39 22.30
N PRO A 134 -14.50 -23.24 23.09
CA PRO A 134 -13.64 -22.91 24.23
C PRO A 134 -12.19 -22.63 23.82
N PHE A 135 -11.58 -21.57 24.37
CA PHE A 135 -10.14 -21.35 24.30
C PHE A 135 -9.51 -21.32 25.70
N GLU A 136 -9.08 -22.50 26.17
CA GLU A 136 -8.64 -22.66 27.57
C GLU A 136 -7.16 -22.28 27.78
N LYS A 137 -6.30 -22.58 26.82
CA LYS A 137 -4.84 -22.51 26.94
C LYS A 137 -4.26 -21.36 26.12
N LEU A 138 -4.38 -20.15 26.66
CA LEU A 138 -3.93 -18.92 25.98
C LEU A 138 -2.45 -18.93 25.56
N ALA A 139 -1.60 -19.61 26.33
CA ALA A 139 -0.17 -19.73 26.02
C ALA A 139 0.14 -20.64 24.82
N GLU A 140 -0.84 -21.41 24.33
CA GLU A 140 -0.73 -22.24 23.12
C GLU A 140 -1.33 -21.51 21.89
N LEU A 141 -1.52 -20.18 21.96
CA LEU A 141 -2.04 -19.39 20.85
C LEU A 141 -1.17 -19.52 19.60
N ASP A 142 -1.77 -19.94 18.49
CA ASP A 142 -1.17 -19.89 17.17
C ASP A 142 -2.21 -19.58 16.08
N ASN A 143 -1.78 -19.63 14.82
CA ASN A 143 -2.62 -19.28 13.66
C ASN A 143 -3.68 -20.35 13.34
N SER A 144 -3.63 -21.52 13.98
CA SER A 144 -4.63 -22.58 13.83
C SER A 144 -5.78 -22.45 14.82
N VAL A 145 -5.63 -21.64 15.86
CA VAL A 145 -6.68 -21.39 16.86
C VAL A 145 -7.89 -20.74 16.18
N PRO A 146 -9.08 -21.38 16.21
CA PRO A 146 -10.26 -20.83 15.57
C PRO A 146 -10.67 -19.49 16.20
N TYR A 147 -11.03 -18.53 15.35
CA TYR A 147 -11.53 -17.23 15.77
C TYR A 147 -12.92 -16.98 15.19
N SER A 148 -13.71 -16.17 15.87
CA SER A 148 -15.05 -15.80 15.44
C SER A 148 -15.01 -14.53 14.58
N ILE A 149 -14.27 -13.52 15.02
CA ILE A 149 -14.15 -12.22 14.36
C ILE A 149 -12.68 -11.79 14.36
N MET A 150 -12.23 -11.20 13.25
CA MET A 150 -11.00 -10.42 13.15
C MET A 150 -11.36 -9.00 12.71
N PHE A 151 -10.87 -8.00 13.45
CA PHE A 151 -11.19 -6.60 13.18
C PHE A 151 -9.98 -5.69 13.42
N GLY A 152 -9.71 -4.79 12.48
CA GLY A 152 -8.72 -3.73 12.67
C GLY A 152 -7.86 -3.41 11.44
N PRO A 153 -6.99 -2.39 11.54
CA PRO A 153 -6.13 -1.96 10.45
C PRO A 153 -5.07 -3.02 10.10
N ASP A 154 -4.80 -3.13 8.81
CA ASP A 154 -3.71 -3.91 8.23
C ASP A 154 -3.19 -3.18 7.01
N ARG A 155 -1.87 -3.11 6.89
CA ARG A 155 -1.21 -2.42 5.78
C ARG A 155 -0.01 -3.24 5.34
N CYS A 156 0.13 -3.42 4.04
CA CYS A 156 1.37 -3.88 3.42
C CYS A 156 1.57 -3.21 2.06
N GLY A 157 2.46 -2.20 2.02
CA GLY A 157 2.67 -1.39 0.83
C GLY A 157 1.39 -0.67 0.40
N ALA A 158 0.97 -0.88 -0.84
CA ALA A 158 -0.25 -0.28 -1.40
C ALA A 158 -1.54 -0.95 -0.89
N ASP A 159 -1.47 -2.17 -0.36
CA ASP A 159 -2.63 -2.86 0.20
C ASP A 159 -2.86 -2.40 1.64
N ALA A 160 -3.84 -1.54 1.87
CA ALA A 160 -4.17 -0.99 3.18
C ALA A 160 -5.67 -1.02 3.41
N LYS A 161 -6.10 -1.77 4.42
CA LYS A 161 -7.52 -1.99 4.74
C LYS A 161 -7.78 -2.14 6.24
N VAL A 162 -8.94 -1.70 6.70
CA VAL A 162 -9.50 -2.09 8.00
C VAL A 162 -10.28 -3.38 7.80
N HIS A 163 -9.72 -4.49 8.27
CA HIS A 163 -10.37 -5.79 8.20
C HIS A 163 -11.63 -5.79 9.05
N PHE A 164 -12.69 -6.39 8.50
CA PHE A 164 -13.71 -7.05 9.28
C PHE A 164 -13.97 -8.40 8.63
N ILE A 165 -13.54 -9.46 9.33
CA ILE A 165 -13.69 -10.84 8.91
C ILE A 165 -14.46 -11.57 9.98
N PHE A 166 -15.44 -12.39 9.61
CA PHE A 166 -16.10 -13.29 10.54
C PHE A 166 -16.14 -14.72 10.00
N GLN A 167 -16.11 -15.69 10.92
CA GLN A 167 -16.26 -17.11 10.59
C GLN A 167 -17.71 -17.55 10.75
N HIS A 168 -18.26 -18.12 9.68
CA HIS A 168 -19.59 -18.72 9.67
C HIS A 168 -19.49 -20.23 9.55
N LYS A 169 -20.20 -20.94 10.42
CA LYS A 169 -20.34 -22.39 10.32
C LYS A 169 -21.53 -22.75 9.43
N ASN A 170 -21.26 -23.41 8.30
CA ASN A 170 -22.30 -23.99 7.46
C ASN A 170 -23.02 -25.12 8.23
N GLU A 171 -24.32 -25.00 8.47
CA GLU A 171 -25.09 -25.97 9.26
C GLU A 171 -25.17 -27.36 8.60
N LYS A 172 -25.10 -27.43 7.27
CA LYS A 172 -25.26 -28.67 6.51
C LYS A 172 -23.95 -29.45 6.39
N SER A 173 -22.87 -28.78 6.01
CA SER A 173 -21.56 -29.40 5.83
C SER A 173 -20.70 -29.38 7.10
N GLY A 174 -21.02 -28.51 8.06
CA GLY A 174 -20.22 -28.27 9.27
C GLY A 174 -18.94 -27.46 9.02
N LYS A 175 -18.67 -27.07 7.77
CA LYS A 175 -17.47 -26.34 7.36
C LYS A 175 -17.53 -24.89 7.87
N LEU A 176 -16.40 -24.40 8.39
CA LEU A 176 -16.19 -23.00 8.70
C LEU A 176 -15.71 -22.27 7.44
N VAL A 177 -16.34 -21.14 7.14
CA VAL A 177 -15.99 -20.26 6.03
C VAL A 177 -15.73 -18.88 6.58
N GLU A 178 -14.61 -18.29 6.17
CA GLU A 178 -14.27 -16.91 6.45
C GLU A 178 -14.96 -16.00 5.43
N HIS A 179 -15.58 -14.94 5.92
CA HIS A 179 -16.29 -13.96 5.13
C HIS A 179 -15.61 -12.60 5.35
N HIS A 180 -15.10 -12.01 4.28
CA HIS A 180 -14.37 -10.74 4.28
C HIS A 180 -15.28 -9.61 3.84
N MET A 181 -15.22 -8.48 4.54
CA MET A 181 -15.99 -7.29 4.17
C MET A 181 -15.58 -6.78 2.78
N LYS A 182 -16.57 -6.52 1.93
CA LYS A 182 -16.40 -5.87 0.61
C LYS A 182 -15.98 -4.42 0.78
N ASP A 183 -15.09 -3.96 -0.09
CA ASP A 183 -14.61 -2.57 -0.15
C ASP A 183 -14.28 -1.99 1.24
N PRO A 184 -13.33 -2.61 1.97
CA PRO A 184 -13.00 -2.15 3.32
C PRO A 184 -12.39 -0.74 3.29
N PRO A 185 -12.68 0.10 4.31
CA PRO A 185 -12.10 1.43 4.38
C PRO A 185 -10.59 1.34 4.58
N SER A 186 -9.85 2.32 4.09
CA SER A 186 -8.41 2.40 4.31
C SER A 186 -8.10 2.79 5.76
N PRO A 187 -7.09 2.18 6.39
CA PRO A 187 -6.66 2.55 7.73
C PRO A 187 -5.88 3.86 7.66
N ALA A 188 -5.88 4.58 8.78
CA ALA A 188 -5.11 5.80 8.90
C ALA A 188 -3.59 5.54 8.71
N SER A 189 -2.89 6.53 8.16
CA SER A 189 -1.49 6.41 7.71
C SER A 189 -0.51 7.29 8.46
N ASP A 190 -0.99 8.14 9.36
CA ASP A 190 -0.18 9.11 10.06
C ASP A 190 0.30 8.59 11.43
N LYS A 191 1.00 9.45 12.18
CA LYS A 191 1.62 9.12 13.46
C LYS A 191 0.72 9.44 14.67
N SER A 192 -0.53 9.82 14.41
CA SER A 192 -1.51 10.10 15.44
C SER A 192 -2.11 8.82 15.99
N THR A 193 -2.72 8.94 17.16
CA THR A 193 -3.61 7.92 17.67
C THR A 193 -4.93 7.93 16.91
N HIS A 194 -5.36 6.77 16.44
CA HIS A 194 -6.67 6.54 15.81
C HIS A 194 -7.51 5.55 16.60
N LEU A 195 -8.83 5.71 16.53
CA LEU A 195 -9.80 4.89 17.23
C LEU A 195 -10.55 3.99 16.26
N TYR A 196 -10.45 2.67 16.44
CA TYR A 196 -11.16 1.70 15.62
C TYR A 196 -12.30 1.08 16.43
N THR A 197 -13.53 1.17 15.93
CA THR A 197 -14.72 0.58 16.58
C THR A 197 -15.51 -0.29 15.60
N LEU A 198 -15.81 -1.52 15.98
CA LEU A 198 -16.73 -2.41 15.28
C LEU A 198 -17.95 -2.67 16.17
N ALA A 199 -19.14 -2.38 15.65
CA ALA A 199 -20.40 -2.77 16.25
C ALA A 199 -21.08 -3.84 15.38
N VAL A 200 -21.35 -5.00 15.95
CA VAL A 200 -22.11 -6.10 15.33
C VAL A 200 -23.39 -6.30 16.14
N PHE A 201 -24.52 -6.23 15.45
CA PHE A 201 -25.83 -6.28 16.08
C PHE A 201 -26.51 -7.64 15.84
N LYS A 202 -27.32 -8.09 16.79
CA LYS A 202 -28.10 -9.33 16.73
C LYS A 202 -29.06 -9.45 15.55
N ASN A 203 -29.37 -8.32 14.90
CA ASN A 203 -30.17 -8.29 13.67
C ASN A 203 -29.33 -8.59 12.40
N MET A 204 -28.09 -9.04 12.56
CA MET A 204 -27.14 -9.35 11.48
C MET A 204 -26.74 -8.13 10.65
N THR A 205 -26.72 -6.96 11.29
CA THR A 205 -26.13 -5.75 10.73
C THR A 205 -24.88 -5.36 11.49
N PHE A 206 -24.03 -4.57 10.86
CA PHE A 206 -22.80 -4.09 11.48
C PHE A 206 -22.53 -2.63 11.10
N ALA A 207 -21.66 -2.00 11.87
CA ALA A 207 -21.08 -0.70 11.56
C ALA A 207 -19.63 -0.65 12.01
N VAL A 208 -18.76 -0.17 11.12
CA VAL A 208 -17.35 0.13 11.40
C VAL A 208 -17.21 1.64 11.53
N TYR A 209 -16.55 2.06 12.59
CA TYR A 209 -16.20 3.45 12.82
C TYR A 209 -14.68 3.60 12.94
N VAL A 210 -14.17 4.66 12.35
CA VAL A 210 -12.79 5.13 12.52
C VAL A 210 -12.90 6.55 13.06
N ASP A 211 -12.22 6.84 14.18
CA ASP A 211 -12.21 8.16 14.82
C ASP A 211 -13.62 8.70 15.13
N ASN A 212 -14.50 7.81 15.61
CA ASN A 212 -15.93 8.03 15.86
C ASN A 212 -16.78 8.38 14.61
N GLN A 213 -16.21 8.35 13.41
CA GLN A 213 -16.90 8.54 12.13
C GLN A 213 -17.28 7.19 11.53
N LYS A 214 -18.51 7.06 11.01
CA LYS A 214 -18.99 5.80 10.44
C LYS A 214 -18.46 5.65 9.01
N GLU A 215 -17.46 4.80 8.84
CA GLU A 215 -16.84 4.53 7.54
C GLU A 215 -17.57 3.46 6.73
N ARG A 216 -18.12 2.44 7.41
CA ARG A 216 -18.80 1.32 6.74
C ARG A 216 -19.94 0.77 7.59
N GLY A 217 -20.88 0.10 6.96
CA GLY A 217 -21.91 -0.68 7.66
C GLY A 217 -23.00 -1.15 6.72
N GLY A 218 -23.68 -2.21 7.11
CA GLY A 218 -24.70 -2.85 6.29
C GLY A 218 -25.10 -4.21 6.85
N SER A 219 -25.58 -5.09 5.98
CA SER A 219 -25.96 -6.45 6.35
C SER A 219 -24.80 -7.43 6.20
N LEU A 220 -24.65 -8.36 7.15
CA LEU A 220 -23.69 -9.47 7.03
C LEU A 220 -23.97 -10.40 5.83
N PHE A 221 -25.18 -10.32 5.24
CA PHE A 221 -25.58 -11.12 4.08
C PHE A 221 -25.13 -10.54 2.74
N GLU A 222 -24.95 -9.21 2.67
CA GLU A 222 -24.79 -8.49 1.40
C GLU A 222 -23.38 -7.90 1.24
N GLU A 223 -22.76 -7.49 2.34
CA GLU A 223 -21.50 -6.74 2.38
C GLU A 223 -20.25 -7.63 2.46
N PHE A 224 -20.34 -8.93 2.22
CA PHE A 224 -19.23 -9.87 2.44
C PHE A 224 -18.94 -10.81 1.27
N GLU A 225 -17.67 -11.19 1.14
CA GLU A 225 -17.14 -12.15 0.17
C GLU A 225 -16.31 -13.25 0.85
N PRO A 226 -16.54 -14.54 0.52
CA PRO A 226 -17.69 -15.04 -0.23
C PRO A 226 -19.02 -14.65 0.43
N PRO A 227 -20.15 -14.64 -0.30
CA PRO A 227 -21.44 -14.33 0.32
C PRO A 227 -21.78 -15.36 1.39
N LEU A 228 -22.46 -14.91 2.46
CA LEU A 228 -22.91 -15.79 3.54
C LEU A 228 -23.83 -16.91 3.03
N GLN A 229 -24.71 -16.57 2.09
CA GLN A 229 -25.54 -17.52 1.37
C GLN A 229 -24.73 -18.15 0.23
N ALA A 230 -24.39 -19.43 0.38
CA ALA A 230 -23.79 -20.19 -0.71
C ALA A 230 -24.70 -20.21 -1.96
N PRO A 231 -24.14 -20.25 -3.17
CA PRO A 231 -24.94 -20.26 -4.40
C PRO A 231 -25.75 -21.56 -4.52
N GLU A 232 -26.95 -21.47 -5.09
CA GLU A 232 -27.83 -22.63 -5.33
C GLU A 232 -27.23 -23.65 -6.30
N GLN A 233 -26.41 -23.17 -7.24
CA GLN A 233 -25.77 -23.97 -8.26
C GLN A 233 -24.28 -23.67 -8.27
N ILE A 234 -23.48 -24.72 -8.49
CA ILE A 234 -22.04 -24.64 -8.67
C ILE A 234 -21.67 -25.29 -10.01
N LEU A 235 -20.51 -24.95 -10.55
CA LEU A 235 -19.97 -25.67 -11.69
C LEU A 235 -19.64 -27.12 -11.26
N ASP A 236 -19.96 -28.09 -12.10
CA ASP A 236 -19.70 -29.50 -11.84
C ASP A 236 -18.19 -29.76 -11.88
N PRO A 237 -17.54 -30.01 -10.74
CA PRO A 237 -16.09 -30.20 -10.70
C PRO A 237 -15.62 -31.42 -11.50
N ASN A 238 -16.54 -32.34 -11.85
CA ASN A 238 -16.23 -33.52 -12.65
C ASN A 238 -16.50 -33.33 -14.16
N ASP A 239 -17.14 -32.22 -14.56
CA ASP A 239 -17.41 -31.93 -15.97
C ASP A 239 -16.18 -31.24 -16.58
N THR A 240 -15.53 -31.95 -17.50
CA THR A 240 -14.35 -31.47 -18.21
C THR A 240 -14.65 -31.32 -19.69
N LYS A 241 -13.93 -30.40 -20.35
CA LYS A 241 -14.06 -30.20 -21.79
C LYS A 241 -13.75 -31.50 -22.53
N PRO A 242 -14.70 -32.06 -23.32
CA PRO A 242 -14.43 -33.25 -24.09
C PRO A 242 -13.29 -33.02 -25.10
N ALA A 243 -12.46 -34.04 -25.32
CA ALA A 243 -11.33 -33.95 -26.25
C ALA A 243 -11.79 -33.70 -27.71
N ASP A 244 -13.01 -34.11 -28.05
CA ASP A 244 -13.64 -33.89 -29.35
C ASP A 244 -14.42 -32.56 -29.42
N TRP A 245 -14.31 -31.70 -28.40
CA TRP A 245 -14.98 -30.41 -28.38
C TRP A 245 -14.13 -29.34 -29.06
N VAL A 246 -14.60 -28.93 -30.24
CA VAL A 246 -13.95 -27.92 -31.05
C VAL A 246 -14.55 -26.55 -30.74
N ASP A 247 -13.77 -25.69 -30.08
CA ASP A 247 -14.14 -24.33 -29.70
C ASP A 247 -13.44 -23.24 -30.55
N LYS A 248 -12.60 -23.66 -31.51
CA LYS A 248 -12.02 -22.75 -32.50
C LYS A 248 -13.04 -22.48 -33.60
N LYS A 249 -13.60 -21.26 -33.61
CA LYS A 249 -14.55 -20.77 -34.63
C LYS A 249 -14.00 -20.85 -36.04
N LYS A 250 -12.71 -20.56 -36.22
CA LYS A 250 -12.04 -20.54 -37.53
C LYS A 250 -10.80 -21.43 -37.55
N ILE A 251 -10.54 -22.07 -38.69
CA ILE A 251 -9.34 -22.86 -38.97
C ILE A 251 -8.73 -22.40 -40.28
N LYS A 252 -7.43 -22.65 -40.48
CA LYS A 252 -6.79 -22.46 -41.77
C LYS A 252 -7.45 -23.39 -42.79
N ASP A 253 -7.80 -22.87 -43.96
CA ASP A 253 -8.38 -23.68 -45.02
C ASP A 253 -7.42 -24.82 -45.41
N PRO A 254 -7.77 -26.09 -45.17
CA PRO A 254 -6.89 -27.22 -45.48
C PRO A 254 -6.73 -27.43 -46.98
N ASN A 255 -7.60 -26.85 -47.82
CA ASN A 255 -7.54 -26.94 -49.27
C ASN A 255 -6.81 -25.75 -49.92
N ALA A 256 -6.47 -24.72 -49.15
CA ALA A 256 -5.73 -23.59 -49.68
C ALA A 256 -4.26 -23.97 -49.89
N THR A 257 -3.76 -23.71 -51.09
CA THR A 257 -2.36 -23.89 -51.46
C THR A 257 -1.75 -22.54 -51.80
N LYS A 258 -0.45 -22.38 -51.52
CA LYS A 258 0.31 -21.19 -51.92
C LYS A 258 0.19 -20.99 -53.44
N PRO A 259 -0.24 -19.81 -53.92
CA PRO A 259 -0.26 -19.50 -55.34
C PRO A 259 1.15 -19.51 -55.94
N ASP A 260 1.27 -19.92 -57.22
CA ASP A 260 2.56 -19.97 -57.92
C ASP A 260 3.18 -18.58 -58.12
N ASP A 261 2.38 -17.50 -58.07
CA ASP A 261 2.82 -16.10 -58.21
C ASP A 261 3.16 -15.43 -56.86
N TRP A 262 3.22 -16.22 -55.77
CA TRP A 262 3.59 -15.74 -54.44
C TRP A 262 5.04 -16.10 -54.12
N ASP A 263 5.93 -15.16 -54.43
CA ASP A 263 7.35 -15.25 -54.11
C ASP A 263 7.58 -14.77 -52.66
N GLU A 264 8.07 -15.66 -51.81
CA GLU A 264 8.35 -15.38 -50.39
C GLU A 264 9.79 -14.92 -50.16
N ASP A 265 10.65 -15.01 -51.18
CA ASP A 265 12.07 -14.65 -51.13
C ASP A 265 12.32 -13.22 -51.65
N GLU A 266 11.30 -12.56 -52.18
CA GLU A 266 11.35 -11.14 -52.52
C GLU A 266 11.68 -10.31 -51.27
N PRO A 267 12.66 -9.40 -51.30
CA PRO A 267 12.98 -8.56 -50.16
C PRO A 267 11.90 -7.49 -49.98
N GLN A 268 11.65 -7.08 -48.73
CA GLN A 268 10.69 -6.01 -48.40
C GLN A 268 11.11 -4.67 -49.00
N LEU A 269 12.42 -4.44 -49.07
CA LEU A 269 13.03 -3.22 -49.59
C LEU A 269 13.92 -3.52 -50.80
N ILE A 270 13.84 -2.66 -51.81
CA ILE A 270 14.73 -2.67 -52.97
C ILE A 270 15.31 -1.27 -53.15
N GLU A 271 16.49 -1.18 -53.74
CA GLU A 271 17.07 0.12 -54.11
C GLU A 271 16.16 0.86 -55.09
N ASP A 272 15.95 2.16 -54.86
CA ASP A 272 15.14 2.99 -55.75
C ASP A 272 15.84 3.14 -57.11
N PRO A 273 15.26 2.60 -58.20
CA PRO A 273 15.85 2.68 -59.53
C PRO A 273 15.74 4.08 -60.15
N GLU A 274 14.85 4.93 -59.64
CA GLU A 274 14.65 6.30 -60.11
C GLU A 274 15.46 7.33 -59.31
N ALA A 275 15.96 6.94 -58.12
CA ALA A 275 16.82 7.78 -57.32
C ALA A 275 18.14 8.06 -58.03
N LYS A 276 18.42 9.36 -58.22
CA LYS A 276 19.69 9.84 -58.73
C LYS A 276 20.41 10.53 -57.61
N LYS A 277 21.70 10.23 -57.49
CA LYS A 277 22.61 10.95 -56.62
C LYS A 277 22.54 12.46 -56.89
N PRO A 278 22.36 13.30 -55.86
CA PRO A 278 22.41 14.75 -56.01
C PRO A 278 23.75 15.22 -56.58
N ASP A 279 23.72 16.21 -57.48
CA ASP A 279 24.92 16.74 -58.14
C ASP A 279 25.89 17.43 -57.17
N ASP A 280 25.41 17.80 -55.97
CA ASP A 280 26.18 18.49 -54.94
C ASP A 280 26.55 17.63 -53.72
N TRP A 281 26.40 16.31 -53.83
CA TRP A 281 26.81 15.33 -52.81
C TRP A 281 28.33 15.29 -52.62
N LEU A 282 28.79 15.30 -51.37
CA LEU A 282 30.21 15.37 -51.02
C LEU A 282 30.79 13.98 -50.69
N ASP A 283 31.21 13.23 -51.72
CA ASP A 283 31.73 11.85 -51.54
C ASP A 283 32.96 11.73 -50.64
N ASP A 284 33.85 12.71 -50.74
CA ASP A 284 35.17 12.67 -50.08
C ASP A 284 35.14 13.25 -48.65
N GLU A 285 34.03 13.86 -48.24
CA GLU A 285 33.86 14.39 -46.89
C GLU A 285 33.18 13.33 -46.00
N PRO A 286 33.71 13.05 -44.81
CA PRO A 286 33.09 12.08 -43.91
C PRO A 286 31.79 12.64 -43.32
N LEU A 287 30.85 11.74 -43.02
CA LEU A 287 29.60 12.09 -42.34
C LEU A 287 29.84 12.66 -40.95
N LEU A 288 30.83 12.10 -40.25
CA LEU A 288 31.22 12.50 -38.91
C LEU A 288 32.66 13.05 -38.91
N ILE A 289 32.89 14.11 -38.14
CA ILE A 289 34.22 14.65 -37.85
C ILE A 289 34.44 14.71 -36.34
N PRO A 290 35.67 14.54 -35.85
CA PRO A 290 35.95 14.71 -34.42
C PRO A 290 35.61 16.14 -33.98
N ASP A 291 34.92 16.29 -32.86
CA ASP A 291 34.47 17.58 -32.34
C ASP A 291 35.67 18.51 -32.07
N PRO A 292 35.79 19.63 -32.79
CA PRO A 292 36.90 20.58 -32.60
C PRO A 292 36.82 21.34 -31.27
N GLN A 293 35.71 21.26 -30.54
CA GLN A 293 35.57 21.85 -29.19
C GLN A 293 35.84 20.84 -28.08
N SER A 294 35.94 19.55 -28.39
CA SER A 294 36.23 18.53 -27.40
C SER A 294 37.69 18.63 -26.95
N THR A 295 37.90 18.74 -25.64
CA THR A 295 39.22 18.79 -25.02
C THR A 295 39.39 17.60 -24.09
N LYS A 296 40.55 16.95 -24.16
CA LYS A 296 40.92 15.88 -23.24
C LYS A 296 40.76 16.33 -21.78
N PRO A 297 39.97 15.61 -20.95
CA PRO A 297 39.84 15.92 -19.53
C PRO A 297 41.19 15.82 -18.79
N ASP A 298 41.40 16.69 -17.79
CA ASP A 298 42.65 16.75 -17.02
C ASP A 298 42.92 15.47 -16.19
N ASP A 299 41.88 14.71 -15.86
CA ASP A 299 41.95 13.46 -15.08
C ASP A 299 42.07 12.20 -15.95
N TRP A 300 42.20 12.35 -17.28
CA TRP A 300 42.29 11.21 -18.21
C TRP A 300 43.68 10.58 -18.22
N ASP A 301 43.79 9.33 -17.78
CA ASP A 301 45.04 8.57 -17.77
C ASP A 301 45.15 7.66 -19.00
N GLU A 302 46.05 7.94 -19.94
CA GLU A 302 46.18 7.15 -21.18
C GLU A 302 46.56 5.68 -20.97
N LYS A 303 47.10 5.34 -19.80
CA LYS A 303 47.54 3.98 -19.49
C LYS A 303 46.41 3.14 -18.89
N GLU A 304 45.51 3.76 -18.13
CA GLU A 304 44.35 3.10 -17.53
C GLU A 304 43.09 3.23 -18.41
N ASP A 305 42.87 4.39 -19.04
CA ASP A 305 41.68 4.74 -19.83
C ASP A 305 41.87 4.66 -21.37
N GLY A 306 43.13 4.56 -21.84
CA GLY A 306 43.48 4.44 -23.27
C GLY A 306 43.72 5.76 -24.01
N GLU A 307 44.00 5.69 -25.32
CA GLU A 307 44.18 6.89 -26.16
C GLU A 307 42.88 7.68 -26.24
N TRP A 308 42.90 8.93 -25.77
CA TRP A 308 41.74 9.80 -25.83
C TRP A 308 41.41 10.15 -27.30
N VAL A 309 40.15 9.99 -27.68
CA VAL A 309 39.60 10.34 -29.00
C VAL A 309 38.44 11.30 -28.78
N ALA A 310 38.40 12.40 -29.52
CA ALA A 310 37.29 13.34 -29.47
C ALA A 310 36.00 12.67 -29.96
N GLU A 311 34.86 13.03 -29.37
CA GLU A 311 33.55 12.56 -29.82
C GLU A 311 33.30 13.00 -31.27
N ASP A 312 32.74 12.10 -32.06
CA ASP A 312 32.43 12.36 -33.46
C ASP A 312 31.11 13.16 -33.56
N ILE A 313 31.15 14.32 -34.20
CA ILE A 313 29.97 15.16 -34.49
C ILE A 313 29.63 15.15 -35.98
N ASP A 314 28.37 15.41 -36.30
CA ASP A 314 27.93 15.58 -37.68
C ASP A 314 28.74 16.69 -38.36
N ASN A 315 29.33 16.36 -39.50
CA ASN A 315 30.15 17.31 -40.24
C ASN A 315 29.26 18.46 -40.75
N PRO A 316 29.48 19.72 -40.31
CA PRO A 316 28.63 20.85 -40.66
C PRO A 316 28.55 21.13 -42.17
N LYS A 317 29.53 20.64 -42.95
CA LYS A 317 29.50 20.74 -44.41
C LYS A 317 28.41 19.86 -45.05
N CYS A 318 27.91 18.86 -44.33
CA CYS A 318 27.00 17.82 -44.83
C CYS A 318 25.52 18.18 -44.66
N GLU A 319 25.21 19.12 -43.75
CA GLU A 319 23.86 19.49 -43.31
C GLU A 319 22.89 19.84 -44.47
N ASN A 320 23.40 20.36 -45.59
CA ASN A 320 22.58 20.83 -46.70
C ASN A 320 22.76 20.08 -48.04
N ARG A 321 23.67 19.09 -48.11
CA ARG A 321 24.09 18.47 -49.40
C ARG A 321 24.37 16.97 -49.36
N GLY A 322 24.52 16.38 -48.17
CA GLY A 322 24.90 14.97 -47.98
C GLY A 322 26.39 14.70 -48.20
N CYS A 323 26.93 13.70 -47.48
CA CYS A 323 28.36 13.38 -47.44
C CYS A 323 28.61 11.88 -47.40
N GLY A 324 29.84 11.47 -47.68
CA GLY A 324 30.28 10.07 -47.67
C GLY A 324 29.87 9.30 -48.93
N GLU A 325 30.07 7.98 -48.95
CA GLU A 325 29.68 7.16 -50.10
C GLU A 325 28.16 7.16 -50.25
N TRP A 326 27.67 7.68 -51.37
CA TRP A 326 26.23 7.74 -51.63
C TRP A 326 25.65 6.34 -51.81
N VAL A 327 24.67 5.99 -50.98
CA VAL A 327 23.89 4.75 -51.07
C VAL A 327 22.52 5.04 -51.69
N HIS A 328 22.05 4.17 -52.57
CA HIS A 328 20.71 4.29 -53.13
C HIS A 328 19.68 4.20 -51.99
N PRO A 329 18.70 5.12 -51.93
CA PRO A 329 17.63 5.01 -50.95
C PRO A 329 16.83 3.73 -51.22
N MET A 330 16.48 3.04 -50.15
CA MET A 330 15.65 1.84 -50.20
C MET A 330 14.17 2.24 -50.27
N ILE A 331 13.41 1.63 -51.18
CA ILE A 331 11.96 1.79 -51.33
C ILE A 331 11.26 0.44 -51.15
N ASP A 332 9.99 0.49 -50.76
CA ASP A 332 9.17 -0.71 -50.63
C ASP A 332 9.06 -1.45 -51.96
N ASN A 333 9.38 -2.73 -51.96
CA ASN A 333 9.28 -3.58 -53.13
C ASN A 333 7.81 -3.88 -53.44
N PRO A 334 7.26 -3.42 -54.59
CA PRO A 334 5.85 -3.66 -54.92
C PRO A 334 5.50 -5.14 -55.13
N LYS A 335 6.50 -6.01 -55.28
CA LYS A 335 6.34 -7.46 -55.43
C LYS A 335 6.40 -8.21 -54.11
N PHE A 336 6.80 -7.56 -53.01
CA PHE A 336 6.87 -8.19 -51.71
C PHE A 336 5.47 -8.51 -51.20
N LYS A 337 5.17 -9.80 -51.04
CA LYS A 337 3.90 -10.29 -50.47
C LYS A 337 4.08 -10.89 -49.08
N GLY A 338 5.31 -11.07 -48.61
CA GLY A 338 5.65 -11.72 -47.34
C GLY A 338 5.45 -13.23 -47.35
N LYS A 339 5.48 -13.90 -46.20
CA LYS A 339 5.21 -15.35 -46.10
C LYS A 339 3.73 -15.63 -46.30
N TRP A 340 3.41 -16.57 -47.18
CA TRP A 340 2.03 -16.95 -47.48
C TRP A 340 1.37 -17.59 -46.27
N LYS A 341 0.17 -17.12 -45.92
CA LYS A 341 -0.68 -17.69 -44.87
C LYS A 341 -2.00 -18.14 -45.50
N ALA A 342 -2.39 -19.39 -45.26
CA ALA A 342 -3.69 -19.90 -45.68
C ALA A 342 -4.83 -19.06 -45.09
N PRO A 343 -5.89 -18.75 -45.87
CA PRO A 343 -7.06 -18.02 -45.37
C PRO A 343 -7.74 -18.81 -44.25
N MET A 344 -8.30 -18.08 -43.28
CA MET A 344 -9.08 -18.66 -42.19
C MET A 344 -10.53 -18.86 -42.66
N ILE A 345 -11.04 -20.08 -42.57
CA ILE A 345 -12.43 -20.44 -42.86
C ILE A 345 -13.14 -20.84 -41.58
N ASP A 346 -14.48 -20.73 -41.57
CA ASP A 346 -15.28 -21.20 -40.46
C ASP A 346 -15.08 -22.71 -40.30
N ASN A 347 -14.86 -23.12 -39.05
CA ASN A 347 -14.60 -24.49 -38.71
C ASN A 347 -15.93 -25.27 -38.69
N PRO A 348 -16.17 -26.20 -39.63
CA PRO A 348 -17.42 -26.94 -39.71
C PRO A 348 -17.70 -27.80 -38.46
N ASP A 349 -16.65 -28.16 -37.71
CA ASP A 349 -16.76 -28.95 -36.48
C ASP A 349 -16.97 -28.09 -35.23
N TYR A 350 -17.04 -26.75 -35.34
CA TYR A 350 -17.19 -25.85 -34.19
C TYR A 350 -18.48 -26.14 -33.40
N LYS A 351 -18.33 -26.51 -32.12
CA LYS A 351 -19.43 -26.85 -31.20
C LYS A 351 -19.80 -25.71 -30.25
N GLY A 352 -19.18 -24.53 -30.37
CA GLY A 352 -19.34 -23.43 -29.41
C GLY A 352 -18.17 -23.33 -28.44
N LYS A 353 -18.07 -22.20 -27.71
CA LYS A 353 -17.17 -22.10 -26.56
C LYS A 353 -17.67 -23.09 -25.50
N TRP A 354 -16.80 -24.00 -25.07
CA TRP A 354 -17.18 -24.94 -24.02
C TRP A 354 -17.46 -24.19 -22.72
N VAL A 355 -18.55 -24.56 -22.04
CA VAL A 355 -18.92 -24.05 -20.72
C VAL A 355 -19.19 -25.26 -19.83
N GLN A 356 -18.60 -25.26 -18.64
CA GLN A 356 -18.78 -26.31 -17.64
C GLN A 356 -20.25 -26.36 -17.19
N LYS A 357 -20.80 -27.57 -17.05
CA LYS A 357 -22.18 -27.74 -16.56
C LYS A 357 -22.34 -27.20 -15.14
N THR A 358 -23.50 -26.62 -14.86
CA THR A 358 -23.92 -26.25 -13.52
C THR A 358 -24.73 -27.38 -12.89
N ILE A 359 -24.39 -27.77 -11.65
CA ILE A 359 -25.13 -28.74 -10.84
C ILE A 359 -25.67 -28.07 -9.57
N PRO A 360 -26.75 -28.60 -8.97
CA PRO A 360 -27.21 -28.14 -7.65
C PRO A 360 -26.08 -28.25 -6.62
N ASN A 361 -25.87 -27.19 -5.85
CA ASN A 361 -24.84 -27.17 -4.83
C ASN A 361 -25.24 -28.11 -3.66
N PRO A 362 -24.47 -29.19 -3.40
CA PRO A 362 -24.78 -30.11 -2.30
C PRO A 362 -24.69 -29.44 -0.93
N ASP A 363 -23.93 -28.35 -0.79
CA ASP A 363 -23.76 -27.60 0.45
C ASP A 363 -24.74 -26.43 0.59
N TYR A 364 -25.60 -26.21 -0.42
CA TYR A 364 -26.64 -25.19 -0.33
C TYR A 364 -27.65 -25.54 0.77
N TYR A 365 -27.88 -24.55 1.61
CA TYR A 365 -28.98 -24.45 2.55
C TYR A 365 -29.33 -22.97 2.69
N LYS A 366 -30.59 -22.66 3.01
CA LYS A 366 -31.00 -21.28 3.23
C LYS A 366 -30.45 -20.82 4.58
N VAL A 367 -29.66 -19.75 4.56
CA VAL A 367 -29.13 -19.13 5.78
C VAL A 367 -30.13 -18.09 6.26
N ASP A 368 -30.78 -18.33 7.40
CA ASP A 368 -31.71 -17.36 8.01
C ASP A 368 -30.97 -16.41 8.98
N LYS A 369 -29.83 -16.82 9.54
CA LYS A 369 -28.95 -16.02 10.42
C LYS A 369 -27.50 -16.44 10.28
N ALA A 370 -26.57 -15.51 10.52
CA ALA A 370 -25.15 -15.85 10.56
C ALA A 370 -24.84 -16.60 11.87
N HIS A 371 -24.42 -17.85 11.75
CA HIS A 371 -23.96 -18.67 12.89
C HIS A 371 -22.46 -18.44 13.12
N LEU A 372 -22.15 -17.43 13.92
CA LEU A 372 -20.79 -17.14 14.36
C LEU A 372 -20.40 -18.05 15.52
N LEU A 373 -19.11 -18.34 15.67
CA LEU A 373 -18.62 -19.11 16.80
C LEU A 373 -18.76 -18.29 18.09
N PRO A 374 -19.22 -18.85 19.21
CA PRO A 374 -19.19 -18.17 20.50
C PRO A 374 -17.75 -17.76 20.84
N ILE A 375 -17.57 -16.65 21.54
CA ILE A 375 -16.25 -16.04 21.81
C ILE A 375 -15.88 -16.30 23.26
N SER A 376 -14.61 -16.58 23.57
CA SER A 376 -14.15 -16.76 24.96
C SER A 376 -12.83 -16.05 25.31
N ALA A 377 -12.17 -15.46 24.32
CA ALA A 377 -10.96 -14.69 24.51
C ALA A 377 -10.80 -13.67 23.38
N VAL A 378 -9.99 -12.65 23.62
CA VAL A 378 -9.56 -11.68 22.63
C VAL A 378 -8.04 -11.63 22.59
N GLY A 379 -7.45 -11.20 21.48
CA GLY A 379 -6.00 -11.06 21.43
C GLY A 379 -5.47 -10.47 20.14
N PHE A 380 -4.19 -10.10 20.19
CA PHE A 380 -3.43 -9.64 19.04
C PHE A 380 -2.54 -10.79 18.58
N GLU A 381 -2.71 -11.23 17.35
CA GLU A 381 -1.84 -12.19 16.66
C GLU A 381 -1.45 -11.56 15.33
N ILE A 382 -0.29 -10.90 15.31
CA ILE A 382 0.12 -10.02 14.22
C ILE A 382 1.54 -10.34 13.79
N TRP A 383 1.82 -10.05 12.53
CA TRP A 383 3.15 -9.94 11.99
C TRP A 383 3.38 -8.51 11.53
N THR A 384 4.58 -7.98 11.76
CA THR A 384 4.95 -6.63 11.32
C THR A 384 6.43 -6.54 10.98
N MET A 385 6.75 -5.81 9.91
CA MET A 385 8.09 -5.37 9.55
C MET A 385 8.56 -4.18 10.39
N ASP A 386 7.62 -3.45 10.99
CA ASP A 386 7.87 -2.21 11.71
C ASP A 386 7.88 -2.44 13.23
N ALA A 387 8.33 -1.43 13.96
CA ALA A 387 8.25 -1.35 15.41
C ALA A 387 7.51 -0.05 15.77
N GLY A 388 7.27 0.17 17.06
CA GLY A 388 6.64 1.42 17.51
C GLY A 388 5.12 1.39 17.37
N TYR A 389 4.51 0.21 17.43
CA TYR A 389 3.05 0.07 17.42
C TYR A 389 2.57 0.14 18.86
N THR A 390 1.60 0.99 19.14
CA THR A 390 0.99 1.09 20.48
C THR A 390 -0.50 0.83 20.37
N PHE A 391 -0.96 -0.26 20.98
CA PHE A 391 -2.38 -0.56 21.18
C PHE A 391 -2.80 -0.09 22.57
N ASP A 392 -3.92 0.60 22.67
CA ASP A 392 -4.41 1.06 23.97
C ASP A 392 -5.94 1.11 24.04
N ASN A 393 -6.47 1.25 25.25
CA ASN A 393 -7.89 1.47 25.54
C ASN A 393 -8.80 0.43 24.86
N VAL A 394 -8.46 -0.85 25.03
CA VAL A 394 -9.23 -1.98 24.50
C VAL A 394 -10.51 -2.14 25.30
N LEU A 395 -11.64 -2.09 24.61
CA LEU A 395 -12.99 -2.21 25.15
C LEU A 395 -13.76 -3.29 24.39
N ILE A 396 -14.41 -4.17 25.14
CA ILE A 396 -15.46 -5.07 24.66
C ILE A 396 -16.73 -4.78 25.44
N SER A 397 -17.83 -4.49 24.75
CA SER A 397 -19.14 -4.17 25.35
C SER A 397 -20.29 -4.67 24.48
N GLU A 398 -21.51 -4.58 24.97
CA GLU A 398 -22.75 -4.81 24.19
C GLU A 398 -23.39 -3.49 23.73
N SER A 399 -22.81 -2.34 24.08
CA SER A 399 -23.42 -1.02 23.84
C SER A 399 -22.48 -0.05 23.15
N LEU A 400 -22.94 0.51 22.04
CA LEU A 400 -22.23 1.56 21.31
C LEU A 400 -22.15 2.87 22.12
N ASP A 401 -23.12 3.13 22.99
CA ASP A 401 -23.12 4.32 23.84
C ASP A 401 -22.06 4.23 24.93
N VAL A 402 -21.82 3.01 25.47
CA VAL A 402 -20.72 2.75 26.41
C VAL A 402 -19.37 2.98 25.74
N ALA A 403 -19.22 2.49 24.51
CA ALA A 403 -18.05 2.72 23.66
C ALA A 403 -17.75 4.22 23.42
N LYS A 404 -18.77 4.98 23.03
CA LYS A 404 -18.64 6.44 22.84
C LYS A 404 -18.30 7.17 24.14
N ALA A 405 -18.94 6.80 25.25
CA ALA A 405 -18.64 7.41 26.55
C ALA A 405 -17.21 7.13 27.00
N PHE A 406 -16.70 5.92 26.75
CA PHE A 406 -15.31 5.58 27.05
C PHE A 406 -14.32 6.29 26.13
N ALA A 407 -14.65 6.46 24.84
CA ALA A 407 -13.87 7.26 23.89
C ALA A 407 -13.69 8.71 24.38
N ALA A 408 -14.76 9.31 24.90
CA ALA A 408 -14.74 10.68 25.43
C ALA A 408 -13.81 10.85 26.66
N GLU A 409 -13.63 9.80 27.45
CA GLU A 409 -12.71 9.80 28.60
C GLU A 409 -11.26 9.47 28.20
N THR A 410 -11.03 8.95 26.99
CA THR A 410 -9.74 8.44 26.53
C THR A 410 -9.29 9.13 25.23
N TYR A 411 -9.75 8.63 24.08
CA TYR A 411 -9.38 9.05 22.74
C TYR A 411 -9.55 10.56 22.50
N ASP A 412 -10.67 11.14 22.92
CA ASP A 412 -10.93 12.57 22.69
C ASP A 412 -9.88 13.45 23.39
N ARG A 413 -9.36 13.02 24.55
CA ARG A 413 -8.30 13.71 25.27
C ARG A 413 -6.95 13.58 24.59
N VAL A 414 -6.65 12.40 24.06
CA VAL A 414 -5.43 12.15 23.29
C VAL A 414 -5.43 13.00 22.02
N ARG A 415 -6.57 13.06 21.31
CA ARG A 415 -6.72 13.89 20.11
C ARG A 415 -6.61 15.39 20.39
N GLU A 416 -7.16 15.86 21.52
CA GLU A 416 -6.98 17.25 21.95
C GLU A 416 -5.49 17.54 22.21
N ALA A 417 -4.78 16.66 22.93
CA ALA A 417 -3.35 16.81 23.19
C ALA A 417 -2.48 16.73 21.92
N GLU A 418 -2.84 15.86 20.97
CA GLU A 418 -2.18 15.75 19.66
C GLU A 418 -2.37 17.02 18.83
N LYS A 419 -3.60 17.54 18.76
CA LYS A 419 -3.89 18.80 18.07
C LYS A 419 -3.11 19.97 18.68
N GLU A 420 -3.07 20.08 20.01
CA GLU A 420 -2.28 21.12 20.67
C GLU A 420 -0.78 21.01 20.35
N ARG A 421 -0.26 19.78 20.16
CA ARG A 421 1.13 19.57 19.74
C ARG A 421 1.33 20.00 18.30
N GLU A 422 0.46 19.59 17.39
CA GLU A 422 0.51 19.96 15.97
C GLU A 422 0.45 21.48 15.78
N ASP A 423 -0.48 22.16 16.46
CA ASP A 423 -0.62 23.63 16.41
C ASP A 423 0.67 24.31 16.90
N ARG A 424 1.32 23.79 17.95
CA ARG A 424 2.61 24.30 18.44
C ARG A 424 3.74 24.08 17.45
N ASP A 425 3.83 22.89 16.85
CA ASP A 425 4.89 22.57 15.88
C ASP A 425 4.77 23.48 14.65
N ILE A 426 3.54 23.75 14.18
CA ILE A 426 3.25 24.71 13.10
C ILE A 426 3.69 26.13 13.50
N GLU A 427 3.34 26.60 14.71
CA GLU A 427 3.77 27.91 15.19
C GLU A 427 5.29 28.04 15.30
N GLU A 428 6.00 26.99 15.75
CA GLU A 428 7.45 26.98 15.83
C GLU A 428 8.12 26.99 14.45
N MET A 429 7.57 26.25 13.48
CA MET A 429 8.04 26.28 12.09
C MET A 429 7.84 27.67 11.49
N ALA A 430 6.67 28.29 11.67
CA ALA A 430 6.40 29.65 11.20
C ALA A 430 7.32 30.69 11.86
N LYS A 431 7.65 30.54 13.15
CA LYS A 431 8.62 31.43 13.83
C LYS A 431 10.03 31.27 13.28
N LYS A 432 10.45 30.04 12.94
CA LYS A 432 11.75 29.79 12.32
C LYS A 432 11.83 30.39 10.92
N GLU A 433 10.81 30.22 10.08
CA GLU A 433 10.78 30.82 8.74
C GLU A 433 10.88 32.35 8.79
N ASN A 434 10.10 33.00 9.67
CA ASN A 434 10.19 34.46 9.85
C ASN A 434 11.56 34.92 10.41
N PHE A 435 12.23 34.09 11.23
CA PHE A 435 13.56 34.39 11.74
C PHE A 435 14.63 34.34 10.63
N TYR A 436 14.51 33.42 9.66
CA TYR A 436 15.42 33.34 8.53
C TYR A 436 15.23 34.50 7.53
N ASP A 437 14.00 34.97 7.31
CA ASP A 437 13.73 36.15 6.47
C ASP A 437 14.24 37.47 7.10
N ASP A 438 14.25 37.58 8.43
CA ASP A 438 14.75 38.77 9.13
C ASP A 438 16.30 38.86 9.19
N GLU A 439 17.04 37.74 9.08
CA GLU A 439 18.52 37.73 9.11
C GLU A 439 19.19 38.08 7.76
N GLU A 440 18.51 37.93 6.61
CA GLU A 440 19.04 38.37 5.30
C GLU A 440 18.78 39.86 5.00
N GLY A 441 18.11 40.59 5.90
CA GLY A 441 17.83 42.03 5.79
C GLY A 441 19.00 42.97 6.13
N VAL A 442 20.25 42.65 5.79
CA VAL A 442 21.38 43.57 5.96
C VAL A 442 21.53 44.47 4.73
N ASP A 443 21.05 45.71 4.86
CA ASP A 443 21.29 46.84 3.94
C ASP A 443 22.77 46.99 3.59
N ILE A 444 23.12 46.70 2.33
CA ILE A 444 24.35 47.20 1.70
C ILE A 444 23.99 48.45 0.90
N GLU A 445 24.01 49.62 1.55
CA GLU A 445 24.04 50.89 0.84
C GLU A 445 25.42 51.14 0.20
N GLY A 446 25.47 51.04 -1.14
CA GLY A 446 26.27 51.94 -1.97
C GLY A 446 27.48 51.33 -2.71
N ALA A 447 27.31 51.04 -4.01
CA ALA A 447 27.87 51.84 -5.12
C ALA A 447 27.89 51.08 -6.46
N GLY A 448 27.14 51.59 -7.45
CA GLY A 448 27.65 51.83 -8.80
C GLY A 448 27.49 50.77 -9.90
N ASP A 449 26.44 50.98 -10.70
CA ASP A 449 26.31 50.83 -12.16
C ASP A 449 26.30 49.45 -12.87
N GLU A 450 25.13 49.21 -13.48
CA GLU A 450 24.80 48.60 -14.78
C GLU A 450 25.43 47.24 -15.18
N ALA A 451 24.61 46.19 -15.17
CA ALA A 451 24.15 45.52 -16.40
C ALA A 451 23.06 44.48 -16.09
N THR A 452 21.98 44.56 -16.85
CA THR A 452 20.81 43.69 -16.92
C THR A 452 21.13 42.29 -17.47
N PHE A 453 20.57 41.24 -16.88
CA PHE A 453 20.23 40.00 -17.59
C PHE A 453 19.00 39.36 -16.94
N GLU A 454 18.04 39.01 -17.79
CA GLU A 454 16.68 38.55 -17.49
C GLU A 454 16.67 37.10 -16.98
N GLU A 455 15.90 36.81 -15.93
CA GLU A 455 15.36 35.47 -15.69
C GLU A 455 13.86 35.48 -15.97
N SER A 456 13.48 34.58 -16.86
CA SER A 456 12.12 34.31 -17.32
C SER A 456 11.37 33.43 -16.33
N ASP A 457 10.09 33.75 -16.18
CA ASP A 457 9.05 33.05 -15.44
C ASP A 457 8.87 31.57 -15.86
N GLU A 458 8.74 30.70 -14.85
CA GLU A 458 8.12 29.35 -14.79
C GLU A 458 8.79 28.71 -13.55
N ASP A 459 8.25 28.77 -12.33
CA ASP A 459 7.08 28.02 -11.89
C ASP A 459 6.55 28.59 -10.57
N LYS A 460 5.36 29.19 -10.59
CA LYS A 460 4.54 29.44 -9.40
C LYS A 460 3.11 29.09 -9.75
N GLU A 461 2.69 27.87 -9.44
CA GLU A 461 1.31 27.57 -9.07
C GLU A 461 1.24 26.13 -8.58
N ILE A 462 1.07 25.94 -7.27
CA ILE A 462 0.17 24.95 -6.63
C ILE A 462 0.41 25.05 -5.11
N TYR A 463 -0.42 25.87 -4.45
CA TYR A 463 -1.22 25.54 -3.27
C TYR A 463 -1.78 26.84 -2.67
N GLY A 464 -3.11 26.94 -2.66
CA GLY A 464 -3.83 28.08 -2.10
C GLY A 464 -5.33 27.88 -2.22
N SER A 465 -5.87 27.12 -1.26
CA SER A 465 -7.30 26.96 -0.99
C SER A 465 -8.00 28.29 -0.76
N GLU A 466 -9.29 28.40 -1.11
CA GLU A 466 -10.29 28.88 -0.15
C GLU A 466 -11.71 28.58 -0.59
N PHE A 467 -12.52 28.39 0.45
CA PHE A 467 -13.92 27.99 0.52
C PHE A 467 -14.78 29.26 0.53
N ASP A 468 -15.88 29.32 -0.21
CA ASP A 468 -17.06 30.06 0.25
C ASP A 468 -18.34 29.68 -0.51
N ASP A 469 -19.43 29.76 0.26
CA ASP A 469 -20.79 29.33 -0.01
C ASP A 469 -21.53 30.12 -1.12
N GLU A 470 -22.52 29.44 -1.72
CA GLU A 470 -23.92 29.89 -1.96
C GLU A 470 -24.51 29.61 -3.37
N GLU A 471 -25.66 28.93 -3.29
CA GLU A 471 -26.88 28.97 -4.10
C GLU A 471 -26.94 28.38 -5.53
N LEU A 472 -27.83 27.37 -5.62
CA LEU A 472 -28.44 26.76 -6.82
C LEU A 472 -29.16 27.79 -7.71
N PRO A 473 -29.38 27.44 -8.99
CA PRO A 473 -30.76 27.10 -9.34
C PRO A 473 -30.93 25.88 -10.27
N ASP A 474 -32.16 25.37 -10.21
CA ASP A 474 -32.82 24.32 -10.99
C ASP A 474 -32.78 24.50 -12.52
N ASP A 475 -32.86 23.37 -13.23
CA ASP A 475 -33.70 23.07 -14.43
C ASP A 475 -33.04 21.87 -15.15
N GLU A 476 -33.54 20.63 -15.01
CA GLU A 476 -34.57 19.96 -15.83
C GLU A 476 -34.29 19.89 -17.35
N ASP A 477 -34.50 18.66 -17.86
CA ASP A 477 -34.65 18.20 -19.25
C ASP A 477 -33.36 18.00 -20.08
N ASP A 478 -33.17 16.99 -20.93
CA ASP A 478 -33.84 15.77 -21.39
C ASP A 478 -32.94 15.30 -22.58
N TYR A 479 -33.16 14.08 -23.07
CA TYR A 479 -32.58 13.43 -24.26
C TYR A 479 -31.17 12.83 -24.11
N SER A 480 -30.88 11.64 -24.60
CA SER A 480 -31.65 10.46 -25.04
C SER A 480 -30.61 9.40 -25.40
N GLU A 481 -30.99 8.14 -25.24
CA GLU A 481 -30.29 6.94 -25.74
C GLU A 481 -29.77 7.13 -27.18
N ASP A 482 -28.55 6.63 -27.45
CA ASP A 482 -28.23 5.97 -28.71
C ASP A 482 -27.11 4.94 -28.50
N ASP A 483 -27.47 3.71 -28.83
CA ASP A 483 -26.67 2.48 -28.88
C ASP A 483 -25.37 2.63 -29.69
N TYR A 484 -24.25 2.15 -29.12
CA TYR A 484 -23.12 1.68 -29.93
C TYR A 484 -22.56 0.37 -29.37
N ASP A 485 -22.92 -0.71 -30.04
CA ASP A 485 -22.26 -2.02 -30.04
C ASP A 485 -20.76 -1.85 -30.36
N TYR A 486 -19.88 -2.27 -29.45
CA TYR A 486 -18.45 -2.45 -29.72
C TYR A 486 -18.08 -3.93 -29.52
N GLU A 487 -17.96 -4.63 -30.65
CA GLU A 487 -17.38 -5.97 -30.73
C GLU A 487 -15.86 -5.90 -30.52
N GLY A 488 -15.36 -6.77 -29.62
CA GLY A 488 -13.94 -6.93 -29.36
C GLY A 488 -13.24 -7.91 -30.32
N GLU A 489 -12.08 -7.51 -30.80
CA GLU A 489 -10.92 -8.32 -31.17
C GLU A 489 -9.69 -7.56 -30.60
N GLY A 490 -8.65 -8.10 -29.97
CA GLY A 490 -8.04 -9.42 -30.02
C GLY A 490 -6.57 -9.29 -30.45
N ALA A 491 -5.64 -9.42 -29.48
CA ALA A 491 -4.18 -9.66 -29.61
C ALA A 491 -3.31 -8.44 -30.04
N GLU A 492 -2.04 -8.28 -29.65
CA GLU A 492 -0.97 -9.20 -29.21
C GLU A 492 -0.03 -8.58 -28.15
N GLU A 493 0.58 -9.43 -27.32
CA GLU A 493 1.73 -9.16 -26.44
C GLU A 493 3.03 -8.87 -27.22
N PRO A 494 4.01 -8.18 -26.61
CA PRO A 494 5.42 -8.46 -26.84
C PRO A 494 6.09 -9.12 -25.62
N LEU A 495 7.00 -10.02 -25.98
CA LEU A 495 7.81 -10.95 -25.19
C LEU A 495 8.78 -10.29 -24.19
N ASN A 496 8.94 -11.00 -23.06
CA ASN A 496 10.09 -11.22 -22.16
C ASN A 496 11.36 -10.34 -22.30
N ASP A 497 11.83 -9.89 -21.14
CA ASP A 497 13.25 -9.99 -20.76
C ASP A 497 13.37 -10.61 -19.36
N ASP A 498 14.38 -11.47 -19.23
CA ASP A 498 14.71 -12.42 -18.17
C ASP A 498 15.04 -11.81 -16.80
N TYR A 499 14.61 -12.46 -15.71
CA TYR A 499 15.42 -12.63 -14.49
C TYR A 499 15.13 -14.00 -13.85
N ASP A 500 16.17 -14.84 -13.82
CA ASP A 500 16.29 -16.10 -13.09
C ASP A 500 16.24 -15.87 -11.56
N GLU A 501 15.47 -16.69 -10.84
CA GLU A 501 15.89 -17.18 -9.52
C GLU A 501 15.18 -18.51 -9.22
N ASP A 502 15.93 -19.60 -9.38
CA ASP A 502 15.62 -20.96 -8.98
C ASP A 502 15.59 -21.08 -7.45
N GLU A 503 14.49 -21.56 -6.85
CA GLU A 503 14.56 -22.40 -5.65
C GLU A 503 13.54 -23.56 -5.72
N GLU A 504 14.10 -24.77 -5.78
CA GLU A 504 13.45 -26.08 -5.74
C GLU A 504 12.68 -26.31 -4.43
N TYR A 505 11.39 -26.67 -4.55
CA TYR A 505 10.67 -27.38 -3.49
C TYR A 505 10.90 -28.89 -3.65
N GLU A 506 11.73 -29.48 -2.79
CA GLU A 506 11.76 -30.94 -2.60
C GLU A 506 10.57 -31.38 -1.73
N ASP A 507 9.70 -32.18 -2.35
CA ASP A 507 8.69 -33.01 -1.70
C ASP A 507 9.35 -34.06 -0.79
N ALA A 508 9.03 -34.06 0.50
CA ALA A 508 9.35 -35.16 1.41
C ALA A 508 8.08 -35.97 1.73
N GLU A 509 7.99 -37.13 1.08
CA GLU A 509 7.09 -38.23 1.42
C GLU A 509 7.34 -38.71 2.85
N TYR A 510 6.29 -38.83 3.66
CA TYR A 510 6.33 -39.57 4.92
C TYR A 510 5.86 -41.02 4.67
N GLU A 511 6.82 -41.95 4.64
CA GLU A 511 6.58 -43.37 4.88
C GLU A 511 6.48 -43.65 6.39
N ASP A 512 5.49 -44.46 6.73
CA ASP A 512 5.32 -45.17 8.00
C ASP A 512 6.59 -45.95 8.40
N GLU A 513 6.94 -45.96 9.69
CA GLU A 513 7.29 -47.22 10.37
C GLU A 513 7.31 -47.10 11.91
N GLU A 514 6.84 -48.19 12.51
CA GLU A 514 6.69 -48.49 13.93
C GLU A 514 8.00 -48.39 14.74
N TYR A 515 7.93 -47.94 16.00
CA TYR A 515 8.16 -48.73 17.24
C TYR A 515 8.25 -47.86 18.49
#